data_AF-A0A8T0Y8X8-F1
#
_entry.id   AF-A0A8T0Y8X8-F1
#
_cell.length_a   1.000
_cell.length_b   1.000
_cell.length_c   1.000
_cell.angle_alpha   90.00
_cell.angle_beta   90.00
_cell.angle_gamma   90.00
#
_symmetry.space_group_name_H-M   'P 1'
#
loop_
_entity.id
_entity.type
_entity.pdbx_description
1 polymer ?
#
loop_
_entity_poly.entity_id
_entity_poly.type
_entity_poly.pdbx_seq_one_letter_code
_entity_poly.pdbx_strand_id
1 'polypeptide(L)'
;MFQYISDVGAKIQQYNVSKYKTLLRKIIDAQGSTGMEIPGVSLGNTYKTQDVDAWIRSGNFARFFEFYSKLGFGKKRSDYGKIKQTLDQVPVLGFNSGRYDINLIKADLFAIIGMDNIKSVIKNPNYMCIATSDMKMLDISNYIRCVCGLGKGIFPYEYITAFSVLNQTTIPPKSAFDSKLRGTSITGDDYKRVKFVWEYYDMKSIKDLLIWYNKLHVVPFSKAIKAQRELFKHFDLDIFADGVSLPGLSEKVMYQTCFNNLQYPDKKPANAFQFPAKRMWGYKIQDAKAKRKFGMALEHLNTLLQKQKYLCGLCYCQLTADTASADRINNNLRHIDGNILISCVKCNTARKNMSLGGFRYKKLLEFNSDRLVYSINREEKNIYSKMKANIAGGPSTIFNRYAKRNETKIRGGKICKKIIGNDANALYLWALGNEMPCGRLTTDEEYDGIIDDIKADKIFGFLECDIRTPPHLKESFSEMTPIFKNTLIDCSDENVIGQHMFEYNEARKQSRAKTARKLIGSYFGEKILIYASLLKWYIAHGMEITKTYGFINANSHKAFAPFMKAVSNARREGDADKYKAMIAEMMKLVGNSAFGRSGMDMSKH
;
A
#
# COMPACT_ATOMS: atom_id res chain seq x y z
N MET A 1 11.84 31.36 0.64
CA MET A 1 11.23 30.12 0.11
C MET A 1 10.02 29.68 0.92
N PHE A 2 10.15 29.39 2.21
CA PHE A 2 9.02 28.88 3.01
C PHE A 2 7.84 29.85 3.15
N GLN A 3 8.10 31.16 3.25
CA GLN A 3 7.04 32.18 3.19
C GLN A 3 6.24 32.08 1.89
N TYR A 4 6.93 31.94 0.74
CA TYR A 4 6.28 31.75 -0.55
C TYR A 4 5.45 30.46 -0.60
N ILE A 5 5.95 29.36 -0.02
CA ILE A 5 5.19 28.11 0.10
C ILE A 5 3.91 28.32 0.93
N SER A 6 4.00 29.06 2.04
CA SER A 6 2.85 29.40 2.88
C SER A 6 1.81 30.22 2.10
N ASP A 7 2.25 31.29 1.42
CA ASP A 7 1.37 32.18 0.67
C ASP A 7 0.69 31.46 -0.52
N VAL A 8 1.44 30.63 -1.24
CA VAL A 8 0.89 29.79 -2.33
C VAL A 8 -0.03 28.73 -1.77
N GLY A 9 0.32 28.13 -0.63
CA GLY A 9 -0.47 27.13 0.06
C GLY A 9 -1.87 27.64 0.36
N ALA A 10 -1.97 28.80 1.01
CA ALA A 10 -3.24 29.46 1.30
C ALA A 10 -4.08 29.74 0.04
N LYS A 11 -3.46 30.16 -1.06
CA LYS A 11 -4.15 30.37 -2.35
C LYS A 11 -4.70 29.06 -2.93
N ILE A 12 -3.92 27.98 -2.88
CA ILE A 12 -4.36 26.66 -3.34
C ILE A 12 -5.51 26.14 -2.49
N GLN A 13 -5.44 26.28 -1.17
CA GLN A 13 -6.53 25.90 -0.26
C GLN A 13 -7.83 26.65 -0.60
N GLN A 14 -7.76 27.99 -0.77
CA GLN A 14 -8.92 28.79 -1.18
C GLN A 14 -9.51 28.32 -2.51
N TYR A 15 -8.66 28.07 -3.50
CA TYR A 15 -9.08 27.55 -4.80
C TYR A 15 -9.77 26.18 -4.67
N ASN A 16 -9.18 25.25 -3.92
CA ASN A 16 -9.71 23.90 -3.70
C ASN A 16 -11.08 23.94 -3.02
N VAL A 17 -11.22 24.72 -1.94
CA VAL A 17 -12.49 24.85 -1.22
C VAL A 17 -13.56 25.47 -2.10
N SER A 18 -13.21 26.49 -2.89
CA SER A 18 -14.13 27.09 -3.86
C SER A 18 -14.59 26.07 -4.91
N LYS A 19 -13.64 25.35 -5.52
CA LYS A 19 -13.90 24.32 -6.54
C LYS A 19 -14.80 23.20 -6.03
N TYR A 20 -14.60 22.73 -4.80
CA TYR A 20 -15.33 21.61 -4.23
C TYR A 20 -16.46 22.03 -3.27
N LYS A 21 -16.82 23.32 -3.21
CA LYS A 21 -17.84 23.87 -2.31
C LYS A 21 -19.16 23.10 -2.37
N THR A 22 -19.65 22.79 -3.58
CA THR A 22 -20.91 22.07 -3.78
C THR A 22 -20.84 20.65 -3.21
N LEU A 23 -19.71 19.95 -3.38
CA LEU A 23 -19.51 18.61 -2.83
C LEU A 23 -19.42 18.66 -1.30
N LEU A 24 -18.67 19.60 -0.75
CA LEU A 24 -18.54 19.79 0.70
C LEU A 24 -19.91 20.03 1.35
N ARG A 25 -20.75 20.89 0.77
CA ARG A 25 -22.13 21.13 1.25
C ARG A 25 -23.00 19.88 1.19
N LYS A 26 -22.95 19.13 0.08
CA LYS A 26 -23.67 17.84 -0.03
C LYS A 26 -23.24 16.84 1.05
N ILE A 27 -21.96 16.80 1.40
CA ILE A 27 -21.45 15.90 2.46
C ILE A 27 -21.92 16.36 3.84
N ILE A 28 -21.88 17.67 4.12
CA ILE A 28 -22.44 18.25 5.34
C ILE A 28 -23.94 17.90 5.46
N ASP A 29 -24.70 18.00 4.37
CA ASP A 29 -26.12 17.68 4.39
C ASP A 29 -26.40 16.17 4.53
N ALA A 30 -25.55 15.31 3.94
CA ALA A 30 -25.71 13.86 4.02
C ALA A 30 -25.28 13.28 5.38
N GLN A 31 -24.08 13.66 5.84
CA GLN A 31 -23.42 13.06 7.00
C GLN A 31 -23.45 13.95 8.25
N GLY A 32 -23.75 15.24 8.08
CA GLY A 32 -23.47 16.25 9.11
C GLY A 32 -22.00 16.65 9.13
N SER A 33 -21.68 17.76 9.78
CA SER A 33 -20.31 18.08 10.23
C SER A 33 -19.81 17.14 11.35
N THR A 34 -20.32 15.92 11.43
CA THR A 34 -20.14 15.01 12.55
C THR A 34 -18.67 14.64 12.71
N GLY A 35 -18.14 14.85 13.92
CA GLY A 35 -16.74 14.59 14.21
C GLY A 35 -15.79 15.71 13.79
N MET A 36 -16.30 16.87 13.36
CA MET A 36 -15.52 18.10 13.21
C MET A 36 -15.66 18.97 14.47
N GLU A 37 -14.59 19.67 14.83
CA GLU A 37 -14.63 20.70 15.87
C GLU A 37 -14.95 22.03 15.21
N ILE A 38 -16.07 22.65 15.59
CA ILE A 38 -16.49 23.95 15.08
C ILE A 38 -16.33 24.95 16.24
N PRO A 39 -15.54 26.02 16.09
CA PRO A 39 -15.39 27.01 17.15
C PRO A 39 -16.71 27.67 17.54
N GLY A 40 -16.95 27.82 18.84
CA GLY A 40 -18.11 28.53 19.37
C GLY A 40 -19.44 27.75 19.37
N VAL A 41 -19.43 26.45 19.07
CA VAL A 41 -20.62 25.59 19.09
C VAL A 41 -20.35 24.28 19.82
N SER A 42 -21.39 23.72 20.46
CA SER A 42 -21.27 22.55 21.31
C SER A 42 -20.76 21.31 20.55
N LEU A 43 -19.71 20.68 21.06
CA LEU A 43 -19.18 19.42 20.53
C LEU A 43 -20.26 18.32 20.55
N GLY A 44 -20.29 17.50 19.50
CA GLY A 44 -21.15 16.31 19.42
C GLY A 44 -22.48 16.52 18.69
N ASN A 45 -22.85 17.76 18.37
CA ASN A 45 -23.99 18.06 17.51
C ASN A 45 -23.66 17.87 16.02
N THR A 46 -24.70 17.57 15.24
CA THR A 46 -24.60 17.37 13.79
C THR A 46 -25.24 18.56 13.10
N TYR A 47 -24.42 19.39 12.46
CA TYR A 47 -24.88 20.59 11.76
C TYR A 47 -24.99 20.35 10.26
N LYS A 48 -25.99 20.99 9.64
CA LYS A 48 -26.31 20.94 8.21
C LYS A 48 -25.89 22.24 7.51
N THR A 49 -25.96 22.27 6.19
CA THR A 49 -25.59 23.46 5.41
C THR A 49 -26.44 24.68 5.81
N GLN A 50 -27.70 24.46 6.21
CA GLN A 50 -28.58 25.53 6.69
C GLN A 50 -28.06 26.22 7.96
N ASP A 51 -27.48 25.46 8.90
CA ASP A 51 -26.86 26.02 10.11
C ASP A 51 -25.62 26.84 9.74
N VAL A 52 -24.80 26.32 8.83
CA VAL A 52 -23.62 27.02 8.32
C VAL A 52 -24.01 28.33 7.65
N ASP A 53 -25.06 28.33 6.84
CA ASP A 53 -25.55 29.54 6.18
C ASP A 53 -26.17 30.52 7.19
N ALA A 54 -26.82 30.04 8.26
CA ALA A 54 -27.30 30.88 9.35
C ALA A 54 -26.14 31.57 10.08
N TRP A 55 -25.06 30.84 10.39
CA TRP A 55 -23.86 31.40 11.00
C TRP A 55 -23.14 32.41 10.11
N ILE A 56 -23.16 32.19 8.79
CA ILE A 56 -22.60 33.17 7.84
C ILE A 56 -23.47 34.44 7.83
N ARG A 57 -24.80 34.29 7.79
CA ARG A 57 -25.72 35.43 7.84
C ARG A 57 -25.67 36.21 9.15
N SER A 58 -25.44 35.53 10.28
CA SER A 58 -25.31 36.17 11.59
C SER A 58 -23.93 36.80 11.84
N GLY A 59 -23.00 36.68 10.90
CA GLY A 59 -21.65 37.25 11.01
C GLY A 59 -20.66 36.41 11.83
N ASN A 60 -21.02 35.20 12.25
CA ASN A 60 -20.10 34.30 12.97
C ASN A 60 -18.94 33.84 12.05
N PHE A 61 -19.19 33.79 10.74
CA PHE A 61 -18.17 33.58 9.71
C PHE A 61 -18.47 34.50 8.52
N ALA A 62 -17.48 35.21 7.98
CA ALA A 62 -17.68 36.13 6.85
C ALA A 62 -18.08 35.40 5.55
N ARG A 63 -17.58 34.18 5.34
CA ARG A 63 -17.89 33.36 4.17
C ARG A 63 -17.62 31.88 4.43
N PHE A 64 -18.11 31.03 3.53
CA PHE A 64 -17.94 29.57 3.63
C PHE A 64 -16.48 29.13 3.78
N PHE A 65 -15.53 29.81 3.11
CA PHE A 65 -14.10 29.50 3.27
C PHE A 65 -13.61 29.72 4.70
N GLU A 66 -14.07 30.78 5.37
CA GLU A 66 -13.67 31.06 6.76
C GLU A 66 -14.26 30.05 7.73
N PHE A 67 -15.53 29.67 7.52
CA PHE A 67 -16.12 28.55 8.24
C PHE A 67 -15.26 27.29 8.07
N TYR A 68 -14.94 26.94 6.81
CA TYR A 68 -14.17 25.75 6.48
C TYR A 68 -12.74 25.76 7.07
N SER A 69 -12.04 26.90 7.03
CA SER A 69 -10.66 27.01 7.51
C SER A 69 -10.57 26.91 9.04
N LYS A 70 -11.62 27.33 9.75
CA LYS A 70 -11.72 27.24 11.21
C LYS A 70 -12.15 25.85 11.73
N LEU A 71 -12.50 24.91 10.84
CA LEU A 71 -12.84 23.55 11.25
C LEU A 71 -11.62 22.81 11.80
N GLY A 72 -11.72 22.30 13.03
CA GLY A 72 -10.75 21.37 13.61
C GLY A 72 -11.09 19.91 13.31
N PHE A 73 -10.10 19.03 13.35
CA PHE A 73 -10.32 17.59 13.22
C PHE A 73 -10.73 17.01 14.57
N GLY A 74 -11.95 16.51 14.71
CA GLY A 74 -12.37 15.81 15.93
C GLY A 74 -11.83 14.37 16.00
N LYS A 75 -11.93 13.76 17.18
CA LYS A 75 -11.41 12.40 17.46
C LYS A 75 -12.08 11.27 16.65
N LYS A 76 -13.21 11.53 15.99
CA LYS A 76 -13.95 10.53 15.20
C LYS A 76 -13.61 10.67 13.72
N ARG A 77 -13.25 9.56 13.07
CA ARG A 77 -13.01 9.50 11.63
C ARG A 77 -14.30 9.87 10.87
N SER A 78 -14.26 10.90 10.04
CA SER A 78 -15.35 11.31 9.15
C SER A 78 -14.86 11.41 7.70
N ASP A 79 -15.73 11.19 6.72
CA ASP A 79 -15.36 11.37 5.31
C ASP A 79 -15.09 12.84 4.99
N TYR A 80 -15.81 13.75 5.66
CA TYR A 80 -15.51 15.19 5.61
C TYR A 80 -14.09 15.49 6.09
N GLY A 81 -13.65 14.88 7.19
CA GLY A 81 -12.29 15.04 7.70
C GLY A 81 -11.22 14.56 6.71
N LYS A 82 -11.42 13.41 6.05
CA LYS A 82 -10.48 12.93 5.00
C LYS A 82 -10.41 13.88 3.81
N ILE A 83 -11.56 14.36 3.34
CA ILE A 83 -11.62 15.30 2.21
C ILE A 83 -10.98 16.61 2.61
N LYS A 84 -11.29 17.15 3.79
CA LYS A 84 -10.65 18.35 4.32
C LYS A 84 -9.14 18.21 4.35
N GLN A 85 -8.62 17.11 4.90
CA GLN A 85 -7.18 16.83 4.90
C GLN A 85 -6.59 16.86 3.47
N THR A 86 -7.30 16.30 2.49
CA THR A 86 -6.84 16.27 1.09
C THR A 86 -6.87 17.65 0.43
N LEU A 87 -7.88 18.47 0.73
CA LEU A 87 -8.00 19.82 0.17
C LEU A 87 -7.07 20.83 0.83
N ASP A 88 -6.76 20.63 2.12
CA ASP A 88 -5.90 21.50 2.93
C ASP A 88 -4.42 21.23 2.69
N GLN A 89 -4.02 19.95 2.58
CA GLN A 89 -2.62 19.59 2.42
C GLN A 89 -2.13 19.82 1.00
N VAL A 90 -1.29 20.85 0.83
CA VAL A 90 -0.61 21.11 -0.44
C VAL A 90 0.61 20.20 -0.58
N PRO A 91 0.68 19.36 -1.64
CA PRO A 91 1.85 18.52 -1.88
C PRO A 91 3.03 19.37 -2.36
N VAL A 92 4.12 19.33 -1.60
CA VAL A 92 5.39 19.97 -1.96
C VAL A 92 6.36 18.87 -2.38
N LEU A 93 6.64 18.84 -3.68
CA LEU A 93 7.42 17.77 -4.29
C LEU A 93 8.87 18.21 -4.44
N GLY A 94 9.78 17.37 -3.98
CA GLY A 94 11.19 17.52 -4.24
C GLY A 94 11.81 16.23 -4.77
N PHE A 95 12.99 16.34 -5.40
CA PHE A 95 13.67 15.22 -6.03
C PHE A 95 14.84 14.76 -5.18
N ASN A 96 14.80 13.50 -4.71
CA ASN A 96 15.80 12.96 -3.78
C ASN A 96 15.88 13.77 -2.47
N SER A 97 14.83 14.51 -2.15
CA SER A 97 14.77 15.42 -1.01
C SER A 97 14.85 14.69 0.32
N GLY A 98 14.36 13.45 0.38
CA GLY A 98 14.44 12.65 1.60
C GLY A 98 15.88 12.35 2.00
N ARG A 99 16.77 12.20 1.02
CA ARG A 99 18.19 11.91 1.23
C ARG A 99 19.03 13.18 1.37
N TYR A 100 18.70 14.21 0.60
CA TYR A 100 19.53 15.40 0.50
C TYR A 100 18.84 16.65 1.05
N ASP A 101 17.89 17.23 0.30
CA ASP A 101 17.35 18.56 0.57
C ASP A 101 16.79 18.71 2.00
N ILE A 102 15.97 17.76 2.45
CA ILE A 102 15.36 17.79 3.79
C ILE A 102 16.45 17.69 4.86
N ASN A 103 17.48 16.86 4.66
CA ASN A 103 18.54 16.74 5.65
C ASN A 103 19.37 18.02 5.79
N LEU A 104 19.50 18.79 4.71
CA LEU A 104 20.18 20.09 4.70
C LEU A 104 19.34 21.19 5.35
N ILE A 105 18.03 21.24 5.05
CA ILE A 105 17.16 22.37 5.45
C ILE A 105 16.27 22.10 6.67
N LYS A 106 16.29 20.89 7.23
CA LYS A 106 15.33 20.48 8.29
C LYS A 106 15.32 21.42 9.50
N ALA A 107 16.47 21.98 9.90
CA ALA A 107 16.54 22.89 11.05
C ALA A 107 15.70 24.15 10.78
N ASP A 108 15.96 24.83 9.66
CA ASP A 108 15.22 26.03 9.24
C ASP A 108 13.76 25.71 8.90
N LEU A 109 13.52 24.57 8.25
CA LEU A 109 12.18 24.09 7.94
C LEU A 109 11.37 23.95 9.22
N PHE A 110 11.86 23.21 10.22
CA PHE A 110 11.15 22.99 11.49
C PHE A 110 11.02 24.26 12.32
N ALA A 111 11.98 25.19 12.25
CA ALA A 111 11.85 26.50 12.88
C ALA A 111 10.69 27.32 12.29
N ILE A 112 10.44 27.19 10.98
CA ILE A 112 9.37 27.94 10.30
C ILE A 112 8.01 27.25 10.41
N ILE A 113 7.95 25.93 10.22
CA ILE A 113 6.67 25.21 10.27
C ILE A 113 6.19 24.93 11.70
N GLY A 114 7.11 24.90 12.67
CA GLY A 114 6.84 24.49 14.04
C GLY A 114 6.63 22.98 14.17
N MET A 115 7.11 22.38 15.27
CA MET A 115 6.97 20.95 15.51
C MET A 115 5.52 20.54 15.83
N ASP A 116 4.73 21.43 16.44
CA ASP A 116 3.34 21.17 16.84
C ASP A 116 2.38 21.03 15.65
N ASN A 117 2.76 21.59 14.50
CA ASN A 117 1.98 21.49 13.25
C ASN A 117 2.20 20.17 12.51
N ILE A 118 3.15 19.34 12.94
CA ILE A 118 3.46 18.06 12.31
C ILE A 118 2.35 17.04 12.63
N LYS A 119 1.73 16.50 11.57
CA LYS A 119 0.71 15.45 11.67
C LYS A 119 1.26 14.05 11.45
N SER A 120 2.24 13.91 10.56
CA SER A 120 2.88 12.61 10.32
C SER A 120 4.27 12.78 9.73
N VAL A 121 5.20 11.93 10.16
CA VAL A 121 6.53 11.81 9.57
C VAL A 121 6.77 10.35 9.23
N ILE A 122 7.21 10.08 8.01
CA ILE A 122 7.58 8.74 7.58
C ILE A 122 9.06 8.77 7.20
N LYS A 123 9.87 7.98 7.91
CA LYS A 123 11.32 7.91 7.72
C LYS A 123 11.79 6.45 7.64
N ASN A 124 12.48 6.05 6.58
CA ASN A 124 13.17 4.74 6.52
C ASN A 124 14.17 4.63 5.35
N PRO A 125 15.52 4.67 5.54
CA PRO A 125 16.25 5.38 6.60
C PRO A 125 16.20 6.91 6.45
N ASN A 126 15.64 7.40 5.33
CA ASN A 126 15.54 8.80 4.93
C ASN A 126 14.11 9.33 5.10
N TYR A 127 13.92 10.66 5.16
CA TYR A 127 12.58 11.27 5.27
C TYR A 127 11.80 11.05 3.97
N MET A 128 10.85 10.11 3.97
CA MET A 128 10.00 9.85 2.81
C MET A 128 8.83 10.85 2.73
N CYS A 129 8.31 11.27 3.88
CA CYS A 129 7.20 12.21 3.97
C CYS A 129 7.27 13.02 5.26
N ILE A 130 7.03 14.33 5.18
CA ILE A 130 6.72 15.20 6.32
C ILE A 130 5.38 15.86 6.00
N ALA A 131 4.35 15.55 6.79
CA ALA A 131 3.02 16.13 6.62
C ALA A 131 2.63 16.98 7.83
N THR A 132 2.11 18.17 7.54
CA THR A 132 1.46 19.08 8.49
C THR A 132 -0.03 19.14 8.21
N SER A 133 -0.78 20.03 8.86
CA SER A 133 -2.18 20.30 8.51
C SER A 133 -2.33 20.82 7.07
N ASP A 134 -1.37 21.62 6.60
CA ASP A 134 -1.49 22.44 5.38
C ASP A 134 -0.55 22.02 4.25
N MET A 135 0.43 21.16 4.53
CA MET A 135 1.44 20.76 3.56
C MET A 135 1.79 19.28 3.70
N LYS A 136 2.15 18.66 2.57
CA LYS A 136 2.75 17.33 2.54
C LYS A 136 4.03 17.36 1.69
N MET A 137 5.18 17.38 2.33
CA MET A 137 6.47 17.28 1.63
C MET A 137 6.73 15.83 1.25
N LEU A 138 6.96 15.61 -0.04
CA LEU A 138 7.12 14.29 -0.62
C LEU A 138 8.39 14.23 -1.47
N ASP A 139 9.16 13.17 -1.30
CA ASP A 139 10.24 12.84 -2.21
C ASP A 139 9.69 12.02 -3.37
N ILE A 140 9.67 12.64 -4.54
CA ILE A 140 9.06 12.06 -5.74
C ILE A 140 9.82 10.86 -6.29
N SER A 141 11.09 10.68 -5.91
CA SER A 141 11.88 9.49 -6.31
C SER A 141 11.27 8.20 -5.76
N ASN A 142 10.42 8.30 -4.74
CA ASN A 142 9.63 7.19 -4.20
C ASN A 142 8.43 6.79 -5.08
N TYR A 143 8.11 7.59 -6.10
CA TYR A 143 6.96 7.38 -6.99
C TYR A 143 7.37 7.11 -8.43
N ILE A 144 8.45 7.76 -8.89
CA ILE A 144 8.84 7.78 -10.30
C ILE A 144 10.33 7.50 -10.41
N ARG A 145 10.72 6.59 -11.31
CA ARG A 145 12.10 6.49 -11.80
C ARG A 145 12.24 7.41 -13.01
N CYS A 146 12.76 8.62 -12.82
CA CYS A 146 13.00 9.55 -13.92
C CYS A 146 14.22 9.09 -14.72
N VAL A 147 14.02 8.71 -15.99
CA VAL A 147 15.10 8.54 -16.96
C VAL A 147 15.05 9.74 -17.88
N CYS A 148 15.75 10.82 -17.51
CA CYS A 148 15.79 12.04 -18.32
C CYS A 148 16.58 11.74 -19.61
N GLY A 149 15.90 11.59 -20.75
CA GLY A 149 16.53 11.40 -22.07
C GLY A 149 17.04 12.68 -22.74
N LEU A 150 16.91 13.84 -22.08
CA LEU A 150 17.45 15.11 -22.56
C LEU A 150 18.87 15.28 -21.99
N GLY A 151 19.84 15.63 -22.84
CA GLY A 151 21.24 15.80 -22.44
C GLY A 151 21.36 16.74 -21.24
N LYS A 152 22.14 16.34 -20.23
CA LYS A 152 22.31 17.07 -18.95
C LYS A 152 22.58 18.55 -19.23
N GLY A 153 21.83 19.43 -18.56
CA GLY A 153 22.13 20.86 -18.51
C GLY A 153 23.45 21.09 -17.78
N ILE A 154 24.14 22.17 -18.13
CA ILE A 154 25.42 22.56 -17.54
C ILE A 154 25.21 23.86 -16.78
N PHE A 155 25.64 23.92 -15.53
CA PHE A 155 25.47 25.09 -14.67
C PHE A 155 26.71 25.29 -13.78
N PRO A 156 27.17 26.54 -13.55
CA PRO A 156 28.41 26.81 -12.83
C PRO A 156 28.16 26.87 -11.31
N TYR A 157 27.96 25.72 -10.67
CA TYR A 157 27.53 25.67 -9.25
C TYR A 157 28.47 26.39 -8.29
N GLU A 158 29.78 26.16 -8.43
CA GLU A 158 30.79 26.71 -7.52
C GLU A 158 31.06 28.20 -7.76
N TYR A 159 30.60 28.74 -8.90
CA TYR A 159 30.68 30.17 -9.21
C TYR A 159 29.60 30.98 -8.50
N ILE A 160 28.48 30.35 -8.11
CA ILE A 160 27.38 31.04 -7.42
C ILE A 160 27.71 31.12 -5.92
N THR A 161 28.50 32.12 -5.54
CA THR A 161 28.89 32.37 -4.15
C THR A 161 27.97 33.35 -3.42
N ALA A 162 27.19 34.15 -4.16
CA ALA A 162 26.23 35.11 -3.63
C ALA A 162 25.06 35.33 -4.60
N PHE A 163 23.90 35.79 -4.09
CA PHE A 163 22.73 36.09 -4.92
C PHE A 163 23.00 37.15 -6.00
N SER A 164 23.89 38.11 -5.72
CA SER A 164 24.28 39.16 -6.68
C SER A 164 24.91 38.61 -7.96
N VAL A 165 25.57 37.44 -7.90
CA VAL A 165 26.15 36.77 -9.08
C VAL A 165 25.08 36.47 -10.11
N LEU A 166 23.85 36.13 -9.69
CA LEU A 166 22.76 35.82 -10.62
C LEU A 166 22.35 37.02 -11.50
N ASN A 167 22.67 38.25 -11.07
CA ASN A 167 22.35 39.47 -11.82
C ASN A 167 23.43 39.83 -12.86
N GLN A 168 24.56 39.12 -12.89
CA GLN A 168 25.59 39.35 -13.91
C GLN A 168 25.03 39.06 -15.29
N THR A 169 25.34 39.95 -16.24
CA THR A 169 24.75 39.99 -17.58
C THR A 169 25.62 39.33 -18.66
N THR A 170 26.78 38.83 -18.28
CA THR A 170 27.72 38.15 -19.17
C THR A 170 27.74 36.65 -18.91
N ILE A 171 28.04 35.89 -19.96
CA ILE A 171 28.25 34.45 -19.83
C ILE A 171 29.45 34.18 -18.90
N PRO A 172 29.34 33.27 -17.92
CA PRO A 172 30.46 32.95 -17.05
C PRO A 172 31.67 32.43 -17.85
N PRO A 173 32.90 32.74 -17.40
CA PRO A 173 34.10 32.23 -18.05
C PRO A 173 34.13 30.70 -17.98
N LYS A 174 34.86 30.06 -18.90
CA LYS A 174 34.94 28.59 -18.98
C LYS A 174 35.30 27.93 -17.64
N SER A 175 36.28 28.50 -16.92
CA SER A 175 36.73 28.01 -15.61
C SER A 175 35.66 28.07 -14.51
N ALA A 176 34.61 28.87 -14.67
CA ALA A 176 33.50 28.94 -13.70
C ALA A 176 32.67 27.65 -13.64
N PHE A 177 32.79 26.78 -14.65
CA PHE A 177 32.07 25.51 -14.73
C PHE A 177 32.89 24.32 -14.23
N ASP A 178 34.12 24.54 -13.78
CA ASP A 178 34.95 23.50 -13.21
C ASP A 178 34.39 23.05 -11.85
N SER A 179 34.52 21.76 -11.53
CA SER A 179 34.06 21.20 -10.27
C SER A 179 35.24 20.73 -9.43
N LYS A 180 35.54 21.44 -8.34
CA LYS A 180 36.51 21.01 -7.33
C LYS A 180 36.05 19.73 -6.65
N LEU A 181 34.73 19.60 -6.40
CA LEU A 181 34.15 18.41 -5.77
C LEU A 181 34.44 17.13 -6.57
N ARG A 182 34.45 17.22 -7.90
CA ARG A 182 34.72 16.06 -8.79
C ARG A 182 36.14 16.03 -9.34
N GLY A 183 36.92 17.08 -9.16
CA GLY A 183 38.23 17.24 -9.79
C GLY A 183 38.14 17.29 -11.32
N THR A 184 37.08 17.86 -11.88
CA THR A 184 36.82 17.86 -13.34
C THR A 184 36.66 19.26 -13.88
N SER A 185 37.22 19.54 -15.06
CA SER A 185 36.99 20.77 -15.83
C SER A 185 36.01 20.56 -16.97
N ILE A 186 35.31 21.62 -17.38
CA ILE A 186 34.38 21.57 -18.52
C ILE A 186 35.11 21.35 -19.85
N THR A 187 34.55 20.52 -20.72
CA THR A 187 35.11 20.31 -22.07
C THR A 187 34.93 21.54 -22.96
N GLY A 188 35.71 21.64 -24.04
CA GLY A 188 35.55 22.71 -25.02
C GLY A 188 34.16 22.71 -25.67
N ASP A 189 33.65 21.52 -25.99
CA ASP A 189 32.36 21.35 -26.67
C ASP A 189 31.17 21.61 -25.75
N ASP A 190 31.27 21.22 -24.47
CA ASP A 190 30.27 21.59 -23.46
C ASP A 190 30.20 23.11 -23.26
N TYR A 191 31.34 23.81 -23.26
CA TYR A 191 31.33 25.27 -23.16
C TYR A 191 30.77 25.94 -24.42
N LYS A 192 31.05 25.42 -25.62
CA LYS A 192 30.38 25.86 -26.86
C LYS A 192 28.87 25.68 -26.75
N ARG A 193 28.40 24.57 -26.17
CA ARG A 193 26.98 24.34 -25.92
C ARG A 193 26.38 25.36 -24.96
N VAL A 194 27.10 25.75 -23.89
CA VAL A 194 26.64 26.82 -22.98
C VAL A 194 26.50 28.15 -23.73
N LYS A 195 27.50 28.53 -24.56
CA LYS A 195 27.41 29.74 -25.41
C LYS A 195 26.21 29.71 -26.34
N PHE A 196 26.04 28.61 -27.06
CA PHE A 196 24.90 28.41 -27.95
C PHE A 196 23.57 28.55 -27.21
N VAL A 197 23.42 27.94 -26.04
CA VAL A 197 22.19 28.05 -25.23
C VAL A 197 21.95 29.49 -24.77
N TRP A 198 23.00 30.18 -24.34
CA TRP A 198 22.91 31.57 -23.90
C TRP A 198 22.39 32.48 -25.02
N GLU A 199 22.95 32.34 -26.23
CA GLU A 199 22.57 33.11 -27.41
C GLU A 199 21.19 32.71 -27.94
N TYR A 200 20.93 31.40 -28.09
CA TYR A 200 19.67 30.88 -28.65
C TYR A 200 18.44 31.28 -27.82
N TYR A 201 18.56 31.31 -26.49
CA TYR A 201 17.47 31.73 -25.60
C TYR A 201 17.51 33.23 -25.23
N ASP A 202 18.39 34.00 -25.86
CA ASP A 202 18.59 35.44 -25.63
C ASP A 202 18.73 35.80 -24.13
N MET A 203 19.55 35.03 -23.41
CA MET A 203 19.72 35.18 -21.97
C MET A 203 20.38 36.51 -21.63
N LYS A 204 19.80 37.25 -20.67
CA LYS A 204 20.31 38.57 -20.25
C LYS A 204 21.10 38.50 -18.95
N SER A 205 21.03 37.38 -18.24
CA SER A 205 21.67 37.21 -16.95
C SER A 205 21.95 35.75 -16.60
N ILE A 206 22.86 35.52 -15.64
CA ILE A 206 23.09 34.18 -15.07
C ILE A 206 21.80 33.61 -14.46
N LYS A 207 20.89 34.45 -13.96
CA LYS A 207 19.55 34.06 -13.51
C LYS A 207 18.74 33.39 -14.61
N ASP A 208 18.81 33.86 -15.86
CA ASP A 208 18.11 33.24 -16.99
C ASP A 208 18.67 31.85 -17.29
N LEU A 209 20.00 31.70 -17.21
CA LEU A 209 20.66 30.40 -17.32
C LEU A 209 20.22 29.44 -16.20
N LEU A 210 20.10 29.92 -14.96
CA LEU A 210 19.61 29.14 -13.83
C LEU A 210 18.15 28.69 -14.04
N ILE A 211 17.28 29.60 -14.50
CA ILE A 211 15.88 29.30 -14.80
C ILE A 211 15.79 28.22 -15.89
N TRP A 212 16.56 28.38 -16.98
CA TRP A 212 16.61 27.40 -18.07
C TRP A 212 17.12 26.04 -17.57
N TYR A 213 18.23 26.02 -16.84
CA TYR A 213 18.81 24.81 -16.27
C TYR A 213 17.80 24.08 -15.37
N ASN A 214 17.10 24.80 -14.49
CA ASN A 214 16.08 24.21 -13.62
C ASN A 214 14.87 23.70 -14.43
N LYS A 215 14.44 24.41 -15.48
CA LYS A 215 13.35 23.95 -16.36
C LYS A 215 13.68 22.61 -17.05
N LEU A 216 14.94 22.36 -17.40
CA LEU A 216 15.37 21.06 -17.95
C LEU A 216 15.10 19.87 -17.02
N HIS A 217 15.11 20.10 -15.71
CA HIS A 217 14.80 19.07 -14.71
C HIS A 217 13.30 19.04 -14.37
N VAL A 218 12.69 20.21 -14.16
CA VAL A 218 11.30 20.32 -13.67
C VAL A 218 10.26 19.95 -14.75
N VAL A 219 10.52 20.24 -16.02
CA VAL A 219 9.53 19.95 -17.09
C VAL A 219 9.34 18.45 -17.34
N PRO A 220 10.40 17.64 -17.57
CA PRO A 220 10.26 16.19 -17.70
C PRO A 220 9.64 15.56 -16.46
N PHE A 221 10.00 16.09 -15.29
CA PHE A 221 9.47 15.69 -14.02
C PHE A 221 7.94 15.88 -13.92
N SER A 222 7.44 17.07 -14.28
CA SER A 222 6.01 17.36 -14.32
C SER A 222 5.27 16.45 -15.32
N LYS A 223 5.87 16.17 -16.48
CA LYS A 223 5.31 15.24 -17.47
C LYS A 223 5.18 13.82 -16.90
N ALA A 224 6.21 13.33 -16.21
CA ALA A 224 6.20 12.02 -15.58
C ALA A 224 5.14 11.92 -14.47
N ILE A 225 4.99 12.96 -13.64
CA ILE A 225 3.92 13.03 -12.63
C ILE A 225 2.55 12.94 -13.28
N LYS A 226 2.31 13.70 -14.36
CA LYS A 226 1.03 13.67 -15.08
C LYS A 226 0.73 12.27 -15.61
N ALA A 227 1.71 11.61 -16.23
CA ALA A 227 1.55 10.24 -16.71
C ALA A 227 1.24 9.24 -15.57
N GLN A 228 1.98 9.32 -14.46
CA GLN A 228 1.76 8.46 -13.29
C GLN A 228 0.38 8.71 -12.64
N ARG A 229 -0.05 9.97 -12.61
CA ARG A 229 -1.38 10.35 -12.12
C ARG A 229 -2.48 9.77 -12.99
N GLU A 230 -2.38 9.88 -14.32
CA GLU A 230 -3.39 9.30 -15.20
C GLU A 230 -3.45 7.78 -15.06
N LEU A 231 -2.33 7.08 -14.87
CA LEU A 231 -2.34 5.65 -14.55
C LEU A 231 -3.17 5.37 -13.29
N PHE A 232 -2.82 5.97 -12.15
CA PHE A 232 -3.45 5.66 -10.87
C PHE A 232 -4.92 6.10 -10.77
N LYS A 233 -5.31 7.07 -11.60
CA LYS A 233 -6.71 7.44 -11.78
C LYS A 233 -7.58 6.29 -12.33
N HIS A 234 -7.02 5.35 -13.10
CA HIS A 234 -7.75 4.15 -13.53
C HIS A 234 -8.08 3.21 -12.37
N PHE A 235 -7.42 3.38 -11.22
CA PHE A 235 -7.67 2.64 -9.99
C PHE A 235 -8.41 3.47 -8.94
N ASP A 236 -8.95 4.64 -9.33
CA ASP A 236 -9.58 5.61 -8.43
C ASP A 236 -8.65 6.04 -7.26
N LEU A 237 -7.34 6.14 -7.53
CA LEU A 237 -6.34 6.56 -6.55
C LEU A 237 -5.72 7.90 -6.93
N ASP A 238 -5.62 8.79 -5.94
CA ASP A 238 -4.77 9.98 -6.04
C ASP A 238 -3.36 9.66 -5.56
N ILE A 239 -2.37 9.87 -6.43
CA ILE A 239 -0.98 9.47 -6.15
C ILE A 239 -0.38 10.11 -4.90
N PHE A 240 -0.82 11.31 -4.49
CA PHE A 240 -0.23 12.04 -3.37
C PHE A 240 -1.07 11.94 -2.09
N ALA A 241 -2.38 11.80 -2.23
CA ALA A 241 -3.27 11.59 -1.08
C ALA A 241 -3.27 10.12 -0.63
N ASP A 242 -3.35 9.18 -1.58
CA ASP A 242 -3.53 7.76 -1.29
C ASP A 242 -2.24 7.01 -0.97
N GLY A 243 -1.08 7.55 -1.32
CA GLY A 243 0.19 6.91 -1.05
C GLY A 243 1.30 7.90 -0.81
N VAL A 244 2.30 7.48 -0.03
CA VAL A 244 3.57 8.20 0.14
C VAL A 244 4.69 7.64 -0.74
N SER A 245 4.38 6.58 -1.48
CA SER A 245 5.28 5.89 -2.39
C SER A 245 4.49 5.03 -3.36
N LEU A 246 5.12 4.69 -4.48
CA LEU A 246 4.60 3.77 -5.49
C LEU A 246 4.28 2.36 -4.92
N PRO A 247 5.13 1.74 -4.07
CA PRO A 247 4.78 0.49 -3.41
C PRO A 247 3.50 0.58 -2.57
N GLY A 248 3.28 1.68 -1.84
CA GLY A 248 2.05 1.87 -1.07
C GLY A 248 0.80 2.01 -1.97
N LEU A 249 0.92 2.69 -3.11
CA LEU A 249 -0.17 2.76 -4.08
C LEU A 249 -0.42 1.39 -4.74
N SER A 250 0.64 0.65 -5.06
CA SER A 250 0.55 -0.66 -5.70
C SER A 250 -0.11 -1.71 -4.81
N GLU A 251 0.16 -1.66 -3.51
CA GLU A 251 -0.54 -2.46 -2.50
C GLU A 251 -2.05 -2.17 -2.51
N LYS A 252 -2.45 -0.90 -2.58
CA LYS A 252 -3.87 -0.53 -2.68
C LYS A 252 -4.52 -1.12 -3.94
N VAL A 253 -3.86 -1.05 -5.09
CA VAL A 253 -4.35 -1.64 -6.34
C VAL A 253 -4.52 -3.16 -6.22
N MET A 254 -3.53 -3.83 -5.61
CA MET A 254 -3.57 -5.28 -5.36
C MET A 254 -4.80 -5.67 -4.52
N TYR A 255 -5.05 -4.96 -3.40
CA TYR A 255 -6.21 -5.23 -2.54
C TYR A 255 -7.54 -4.81 -3.18
N GLN A 256 -7.62 -3.69 -3.92
CA GLN A 256 -8.81 -3.30 -4.67
C GLN A 256 -9.27 -4.41 -5.62
N THR A 257 -8.31 -5.03 -6.32
CA THR A 257 -8.61 -6.13 -7.24
C THR A 257 -9.22 -7.34 -6.51
N CYS A 258 -8.87 -7.56 -5.23
CA CYS A 258 -9.49 -8.59 -4.40
C CYS A 258 -10.92 -8.22 -4.03
N PHE A 259 -11.15 -6.98 -3.61
CA PHE A 259 -12.48 -6.50 -3.20
C PHE A 259 -13.48 -6.37 -4.37
N ASN A 260 -13.00 -6.26 -5.60
CA ASN A 260 -13.87 -6.26 -6.78
C ASN A 260 -14.39 -7.65 -7.15
N ASN A 261 -13.82 -8.73 -6.58
CA ASN A 261 -14.18 -10.12 -6.87
C ASN A 261 -14.84 -10.82 -5.68
N LEU A 262 -15.52 -10.06 -4.80
CA LEU A 262 -16.25 -10.61 -3.66
C LEU A 262 -17.40 -11.52 -4.13
N GLN A 263 -17.55 -12.64 -3.45
CA GLN A 263 -18.62 -13.59 -3.68
C GLN A 263 -19.85 -13.15 -2.87
N TYR A 264 -21.03 -13.32 -3.46
CA TYR A 264 -22.27 -12.92 -2.82
C TYR A 264 -22.97 -14.13 -2.20
N PRO A 265 -23.62 -13.98 -1.04
CA PRO A 265 -24.44 -15.05 -0.49
C PRO A 265 -25.52 -15.50 -1.47
N ASP A 266 -25.86 -16.79 -1.42
CA ASP A 266 -26.99 -17.33 -2.18
C ASP A 266 -28.29 -16.59 -1.80
N LYS A 267 -29.13 -16.36 -2.81
CA LYS A 267 -30.43 -15.69 -2.69
C LYS A 267 -31.59 -16.67 -2.91
N LYS A 268 -31.36 -17.97 -2.67
CA LYS A 268 -32.41 -18.99 -2.67
C LYS A 268 -33.52 -18.60 -1.68
N PRO A 269 -34.78 -18.49 -2.14
CA PRO A 269 -35.91 -18.15 -1.27
C PRO A 269 -36.00 -19.06 -0.04
N ALA A 270 -36.40 -18.51 1.11
CA ALA A 270 -36.76 -19.31 2.27
C ALA A 270 -38.24 -19.73 2.23
N ASN A 271 -38.63 -20.63 3.13
CA ASN A 271 -40.03 -21.05 3.28
C ASN A 271 -40.91 -19.86 3.66
N ALA A 272 -42.10 -19.79 3.08
CA ALA A 272 -43.04 -18.72 3.36
C ALA A 272 -43.55 -18.79 4.80
N PHE A 273 -43.65 -17.63 5.46
CA PHE A 273 -44.26 -17.48 6.78
C PHE A 273 -44.87 -16.08 6.94
N GLN A 274 -45.76 -15.93 7.92
CA GLN A 274 -46.32 -14.63 8.31
C GLN A 274 -45.45 -13.98 9.39
N PHE A 275 -45.23 -12.68 9.29
CA PHE A 275 -44.45 -11.93 10.26
C PHE A 275 -45.06 -12.08 11.66
N PRO A 276 -44.28 -12.37 12.71
CA PRO A 276 -44.85 -12.65 14.03
C PRO A 276 -45.46 -11.38 14.64
N ALA A 277 -46.79 -11.35 14.76
CA ALA A 277 -47.54 -10.23 15.33
C ALA A 277 -47.04 -9.83 16.73
N LYS A 278 -46.58 -10.80 17.54
CA LYS A 278 -45.99 -10.55 18.88
C LYS A 278 -44.81 -9.56 18.86
N ARG A 279 -44.03 -9.49 17.77
CA ARG A 279 -42.90 -8.56 17.65
C ARG A 279 -43.33 -7.10 17.51
N MET A 280 -44.56 -6.84 17.05
CA MET A 280 -45.11 -5.49 16.86
C MET A 280 -45.11 -4.67 18.15
N TRP A 281 -45.38 -5.32 19.28
CA TRP A 281 -45.42 -4.66 20.59
C TRP A 281 -44.06 -4.07 20.98
N GLY A 282 -42.97 -4.79 20.69
CA GLY A 282 -41.61 -4.30 20.91
C GLY A 282 -41.29 -3.03 20.12
N TYR A 283 -41.72 -2.94 18.86
CA TYR A 283 -41.51 -1.75 18.03
C TYR A 283 -42.35 -0.55 18.49
N LYS A 284 -43.60 -0.79 18.91
CA LYS A 284 -44.47 0.24 19.51
C LYS A 284 -43.82 0.87 20.75
N ILE A 285 -43.24 0.05 21.64
CA ILE A 285 -42.54 0.53 22.83
C ILE A 285 -41.30 1.34 22.47
N GLN A 286 -40.51 0.89 21.49
CA GLN A 286 -39.31 1.62 21.06
C GLN A 286 -39.65 3.01 20.52
N ASP A 287 -40.71 3.14 19.74
CA ASP A 287 -41.16 4.44 19.22
C ASP A 287 -41.75 5.30 20.34
N ALA A 288 -42.57 4.75 21.23
CA ALA A 288 -43.11 5.47 22.39
C ALA A 288 -42.00 6.01 23.31
N LYS A 289 -41.00 5.19 23.66
CA LYS A 289 -39.82 5.61 24.46
C LYS A 289 -39.05 6.74 23.79
N ALA A 290 -38.97 6.73 22.46
CA ALA A 290 -38.30 7.75 21.68
C ALA A 290 -39.22 8.92 21.29
N LYS A 291 -40.43 9.03 21.87
CA LYS A 291 -41.44 10.05 21.58
C LYS A 291 -41.82 10.15 20.08
N ARG A 292 -41.88 9.00 19.40
CA ARG A 292 -42.23 8.86 17.98
C ARG A 292 -43.58 8.15 17.84
N LYS A 293 -44.40 8.57 16.86
CA LYS A 293 -45.69 7.93 16.56
C LYS A 293 -45.47 6.64 15.77
N PHE A 294 -45.95 5.50 16.26
CA PHE A 294 -45.89 4.23 15.51
C PHE A 294 -46.91 4.25 14.35
N GLY A 295 -46.54 3.72 13.19
CA GLY A 295 -47.41 3.71 12.00
C GLY A 295 -47.05 2.65 10.95
N MET A 296 -46.55 1.50 11.39
CA MET A 296 -46.19 0.36 10.53
C MET A 296 -47.29 -0.71 10.60
N ALA A 297 -47.73 -1.23 9.45
CA ALA A 297 -48.75 -2.27 9.37
C ALA A 297 -48.15 -3.69 9.30
N LEU A 298 -48.84 -4.66 9.91
CA LEU A 298 -48.41 -6.06 9.86
C LEU A 298 -48.49 -6.63 8.42
N GLU A 299 -49.53 -6.25 7.67
CA GLU A 299 -49.70 -6.59 6.26
C GLU A 299 -48.55 -6.07 5.39
N HIS A 300 -48.04 -4.87 5.70
CA HIS A 300 -46.87 -4.31 5.04
C HIS A 300 -45.63 -5.18 5.28
N LEU A 301 -45.42 -5.66 6.51
CA LEU A 301 -44.31 -6.57 6.82
C LEU A 301 -44.41 -7.90 6.08
N ASN A 302 -45.62 -8.47 5.96
CA ASN A 302 -45.86 -9.69 5.18
C ASN A 302 -45.58 -9.46 3.67
N THR A 303 -46.01 -8.31 3.15
CA THR A 303 -45.69 -7.89 1.78
C THR A 303 -44.18 -7.76 1.57
N LEU A 304 -43.45 -7.17 2.52
CA LEU A 304 -41.99 -7.05 2.45
C LEU A 304 -41.28 -8.41 2.54
N LEU A 305 -41.77 -9.33 3.39
CA LEU A 305 -41.26 -10.70 3.47
C LEU A 305 -41.34 -11.39 2.10
N GLN A 306 -42.50 -11.33 1.44
CA GLN A 306 -42.69 -11.91 0.10
C GLN A 306 -41.78 -11.24 -0.94
N LYS A 307 -41.73 -9.91 -0.98
CA LYS A 307 -40.85 -9.14 -1.89
C LYS A 307 -39.38 -9.47 -1.70
N GLN A 308 -38.96 -9.70 -0.45
CA GLN A 308 -37.59 -10.08 -0.09
C GLN A 308 -37.33 -11.58 -0.17
N LYS A 309 -38.28 -12.39 -0.66
CA LYS A 309 -38.15 -13.85 -0.77
C LYS A 309 -37.82 -14.51 0.57
N TYR A 310 -38.33 -13.94 1.66
CA TYR A 310 -38.09 -14.38 3.04
C TYR A 310 -36.60 -14.39 3.42
N LEU A 311 -35.80 -13.49 2.83
CA LEU A 311 -34.39 -13.32 3.14
C LEU A 311 -34.14 -12.04 3.94
N CYS A 312 -33.11 -12.09 4.78
CA CYS A 312 -32.59 -10.91 5.44
C CYS A 312 -32.12 -9.88 4.41
N GLY A 313 -32.67 -8.68 4.42
CA GLY A 313 -32.30 -7.60 3.51
C GLY A 313 -30.88 -7.06 3.72
N LEU A 314 -30.12 -7.56 4.71
CA LEU A 314 -28.76 -7.13 5.03
C LEU A 314 -27.70 -8.20 4.74
N CYS A 315 -27.92 -9.46 5.17
CA CYS A 315 -26.97 -10.55 5.00
C CYS A 315 -27.48 -11.71 4.13
N TYR A 316 -28.71 -11.62 3.62
CA TYR A 316 -29.36 -12.64 2.78
C TYR A 316 -29.55 -14.02 3.43
N CYS A 317 -29.35 -14.18 4.74
CA CYS A 317 -29.71 -15.43 5.40
C CYS A 317 -31.22 -15.68 5.29
N GLN A 318 -31.59 -16.95 5.16
CA GLN A 318 -32.98 -17.38 5.19
C GLN A 318 -33.62 -17.01 6.53
N LEU A 319 -34.82 -16.45 6.47
CA LEU A 319 -35.57 -16.04 7.64
C LEU A 319 -36.61 -17.09 8.02
N THR A 320 -36.91 -17.10 9.29
CA THR A 320 -38.02 -17.82 9.91
C THR A 320 -38.81 -16.84 10.76
N ALA A 321 -39.99 -17.25 11.24
CA ALA A 321 -40.77 -16.46 12.19
C ALA A 321 -39.92 -16.01 13.41
N ASP A 322 -39.04 -16.87 13.91
CA ASP A 322 -38.22 -16.54 15.08
C ASP A 322 -37.04 -15.65 14.78
N THR A 323 -36.54 -15.61 13.54
CA THR A 323 -35.33 -14.87 13.19
C THR A 323 -35.61 -13.54 12.48
N ALA A 324 -36.81 -13.34 11.94
CA ALA A 324 -37.20 -12.12 11.24
C ALA A 324 -37.38 -10.91 12.19
N SER A 325 -37.05 -9.73 11.67
CA SER A 325 -37.16 -8.45 12.37
C SER A 325 -37.47 -7.32 11.37
N ALA A 326 -38.22 -6.31 11.81
CA ALA A 326 -38.44 -5.07 11.08
C ALA A 326 -37.32 -4.07 11.43
N ASP A 327 -36.45 -3.77 10.47
CA ASP A 327 -35.33 -2.85 10.63
C ASP A 327 -35.63 -1.51 9.97
N ARG A 328 -35.35 -0.40 10.66
CA ARG A 328 -35.62 0.94 10.14
C ARG A 328 -34.57 1.34 9.12
N ILE A 329 -34.99 1.67 7.90
CA ILE A 329 -34.08 2.14 6.84
C ILE A 329 -33.34 3.40 7.33
N ASN A 330 -34.08 4.35 7.89
CA ASN A 330 -33.57 5.53 8.57
C ASN A 330 -33.91 5.48 10.07
N ASN A 331 -32.87 5.40 10.91
CA ASN A 331 -33.03 5.33 12.36
C ASN A 331 -33.51 6.63 13.01
N ASN A 332 -33.48 7.75 12.28
CA ASN A 332 -34.04 9.02 12.74
C ASN A 332 -35.56 9.08 12.52
N LEU A 333 -36.09 8.21 11.66
CA LEU A 333 -37.52 8.09 11.42
C LEU A 333 -38.13 7.01 12.34
N ARG A 334 -39.45 7.07 12.47
CA ARG A 334 -40.27 6.11 13.22
C ARG A 334 -40.51 4.82 12.43
N HIS A 335 -41.09 3.80 13.05
CA HIS A 335 -41.56 2.63 12.32
C HIS A 335 -42.84 3.01 11.56
N ILE A 336 -42.69 3.24 10.26
CA ILE A 336 -43.77 3.51 9.30
C ILE A 336 -43.55 2.69 8.05
N ASP A 337 -44.65 2.39 7.36
CA ASP A 337 -44.59 1.79 6.04
C ASP A 337 -43.73 2.67 5.11
N GLY A 338 -42.84 2.03 4.36
CA GLY A 338 -41.83 2.70 3.53
C GLY A 338 -40.50 3.05 4.22
N ASN A 339 -40.40 2.97 5.56
CA ASN A 339 -39.13 3.13 6.29
C ASN A 339 -38.61 1.78 6.85
N ILE A 340 -39.07 0.65 6.33
CA ILE A 340 -38.76 -0.67 6.89
C ILE A 340 -38.09 -1.57 5.86
N LEU A 341 -37.06 -2.27 6.31
CA LEU A 341 -36.41 -3.39 5.64
C LEU A 341 -36.57 -4.62 6.54
N ILE A 342 -36.98 -5.77 5.98
CA ILE A 342 -36.95 -7.00 6.77
C ILE A 342 -35.50 -7.46 6.90
N SER A 343 -35.05 -7.70 8.12
CA SER A 343 -33.71 -8.24 8.39
C SER A 343 -33.78 -9.36 9.43
N CYS A 344 -32.69 -10.11 9.61
CA CYS A 344 -32.60 -11.01 10.74
C CYS A 344 -32.32 -10.20 12.02
N VAL A 345 -32.80 -10.70 13.16
CA VAL A 345 -32.61 -10.06 14.49
C VAL A 345 -31.14 -9.71 14.73
N LYS A 346 -30.21 -10.65 14.42
CA LYS A 346 -28.77 -10.44 14.58
C LYS A 346 -28.26 -9.21 13.79
N CYS A 347 -28.73 -9.03 12.55
CA CYS A 347 -28.32 -7.89 11.72
C CYS A 347 -28.93 -6.57 12.24
N ASN A 348 -30.21 -6.56 12.58
CA ASN A 348 -30.88 -5.36 13.12
C ASN A 348 -30.13 -4.84 14.36
N THR A 349 -29.86 -5.73 15.33
CA THR A 349 -29.13 -5.37 16.55
C THR A 349 -27.71 -4.91 16.27
N ALA A 350 -26.99 -5.58 15.37
CA ALA A 350 -25.59 -5.26 15.07
C ALA A 350 -25.41 -3.99 14.21
N ARG A 351 -26.41 -3.61 13.40
CA ARG A 351 -26.31 -2.43 12.51
C ARG A 351 -26.20 -1.12 13.28
N LYS A 352 -26.83 -1.03 14.46
CA LYS A 352 -26.91 0.23 15.23
C LYS A 352 -27.32 1.37 14.28
N ASN A 353 -26.55 2.45 14.20
CA ASN A 353 -26.81 3.62 13.34
C ASN A 353 -26.07 3.60 12.00
N MET A 354 -25.48 2.47 11.61
CA MET A 354 -24.79 2.35 10.32
C MET A 354 -25.79 2.39 9.17
N SER A 355 -25.42 3.05 8.06
CA SER A 355 -26.25 3.04 6.85
C SER A 355 -26.45 1.62 6.33
N LEU A 356 -27.58 1.36 5.66
CA LEU A 356 -27.86 0.04 5.07
C LEU A 356 -26.76 -0.40 4.10
N GLY A 357 -26.29 0.52 3.25
CA GLY A 357 -25.20 0.25 2.30
C GLY A 357 -23.90 -0.12 2.99
N GLY A 358 -23.49 0.66 4.00
CA GLY A 358 -22.27 0.38 4.76
C GLY A 358 -22.34 -0.94 5.51
N PHE A 359 -23.49 -1.25 6.12
CA PHE A 359 -23.67 -2.51 6.85
C PHE A 359 -23.78 -3.73 5.92
N ARG A 360 -24.45 -3.60 4.77
CA ARG A 360 -24.46 -4.64 3.71
C ARG A 360 -23.05 -4.95 3.23
N TYR A 361 -22.25 -3.91 2.97
CA TYR A 361 -20.86 -4.10 2.57
C TYR A 361 -20.04 -4.77 3.67
N LYS A 362 -20.22 -4.36 4.94
CA LYS A 362 -19.62 -5.07 6.09
C LYS A 362 -20.00 -6.55 6.12
N LYS A 363 -21.27 -6.89 5.92
CA LYS A 363 -21.75 -8.28 5.85
C LYS A 363 -21.20 -9.05 4.66
N LEU A 364 -21.02 -8.39 3.52
CA LEU A 364 -20.35 -8.98 2.36
C LEU A 364 -18.88 -9.31 2.66
N LEU A 365 -18.16 -8.43 3.35
CA LEU A 365 -16.79 -8.70 3.78
C LEU A 365 -16.72 -9.83 4.82
N GLU A 366 -17.65 -9.89 5.77
CA GLU A 366 -17.74 -11.00 6.73
C GLU A 366 -18.00 -12.34 6.01
N PHE A 367 -18.87 -12.35 4.99
CA PHE A 367 -19.16 -13.53 4.19
C PHE A 367 -17.95 -14.04 3.38
N ASN A 368 -17.04 -13.14 3.00
CA ASN A 368 -15.81 -13.49 2.29
C ASN A 368 -14.58 -13.54 3.22
N SER A 369 -14.78 -13.54 4.54
CA SER A 369 -13.66 -13.37 5.48
C SER A 369 -12.62 -14.49 5.36
N ASP A 370 -13.01 -15.70 5.01
CA ASP A 370 -12.13 -16.82 4.67
C ASP A 370 -11.26 -16.56 3.42
N ARG A 371 -11.74 -15.75 2.47
CA ARG A 371 -11.10 -15.49 1.15
C ARG A 371 -10.25 -14.23 1.10
N LEU A 372 -10.31 -13.40 2.14
CA LEU A 372 -9.60 -12.14 2.20
C LEU A 372 -8.23 -12.33 2.87
N VAL A 373 -7.22 -11.65 2.35
CA VAL A 373 -5.91 -11.58 3.00
C VAL A 373 -5.91 -10.42 3.99
N TYR A 374 -5.60 -10.72 5.25
CA TYR A 374 -5.52 -9.73 6.32
C TYR A 374 -4.06 -9.43 6.68
N SER A 375 -3.77 -8.17 6.96
CA SER A 375 -2.51 -7.82 7.61
C SER A 375 -2.47 -8.39 9.03
N ILE A 376 -1.34 -9.00 9.37
CA ILE A 376 -1.03 -9.50 10.72
C ILE A 376 -0.94 -8.31 11.66
N ASN A 377 -1.79 -8.28 12.67
CA ASN A 377 -1.92 -7.15 13.58
C ASN A 377 -1.25 -7.46 14.95
N ARG A 378 -1.44 -6.57 15.94
CA ARG A 378 -0.86 -6.74 17.29
C ARG A 378 -1.42 -7.95 18.05
N GLU A 379 -2.64 -8.38 17.75
CA GLU A 379 -3.28 -9.56 18.35
C GLU A 379 -2.55 -10.83 17.88
N GLU A 380 -2.02 -10.82 16.66
CA GLU A 380 -1.30 -11.92 16.02
C GLU A 380 0.24 -11.79 16.17
N LYS A 381 0.75 -11.08 17.20
CA LYS A 381 2.19 -10.75 17.36
C LYS A 381 3.13 -11.97 17.35
N ASN A 382 2.68 -13.10 17.89
CA ASN A 382 3.48 -14.32 17.96
C ASN A 382 3.64 -14.93 16.56
N ILE A 383 2.55 -14.97 15.79
CA ILE A 383 2.53 -15.36 14.37
C ILE A 383 3.46 -14.44 13.56
N TYR A 384 3.34 -13.11 13.76
CA TYR A 384 4.23 -12.14 13.11
C TYR A 384 5.71 -12.46 13.36
N SER A 385 6.06 -12.76 14.61
CA SER A 385 7.44 -13.04 15.02
C SER A 385 7.97 -14.32 14.39
N LYS A 386 7.16 -15.40 14.37
CA LYS A 386 7.50 -16.66 13.70
C LYS A 386 7.67 -16.48 12.19
N MET A 387 6.73 -15.81 11.52
CA MET A 387 6.82 -15.53 10.09
C MET A 387 8.05 -14.68 9.76
N LYS A 388 8.28 -13.58 10.49
CA LYS A 388 9.43 -12.69 10.28
C LYS A 388 10.77 -13.43 10.42
N ALA A 389 10.88 -14.35 11.38
CA ALA A 389 12.09 -15.14 11.58
C ALA A 389 12.38 -16.12 10.42
N ASN A 390 11.35 -16.52 9.69
CA ASN A 390 11.38 -17.55 8.63
C ASN A 390 11.20 -16.99 7.21
N ILE A 391 10.93 -15.69 7.04
CA ILE A 391 10.94 -15.06 5.71
C ILE A 391 12.34 -15.16 5.10
N ALA A 392 12.40 -15.78 3.92
CA ALA A 392 13.58 -15.87 3.08
C ALA A 392 13.40 -15.00 1.82
N GLY A 393 14.50 -14.40 1.36
CA GLY A 393 14.55 -13.81 0.03
C GLY A 393 14.78 -14.87 -1.04
N GLY A 394 14.90 -14.44 -2.31
CA GLY A 394 15.34 -15.32 -3.39
C GLY A 394 16.78 -15.83 -3.14
N PRO A 395 17.05 -17.13 -3.28
CA PRO A 395 18.40 -17.65 -3.16
C PRO A 395 19.26 -17.19 -4.34
N SER A 396 20.40 -16.57 -4.04
CA SER A 396 21.43 -16.21 -5.02
C SER A 396 22.61 -17.15 -4.85
N THR A 397 22.65 -18.23 -5.64
CA THR A 397 23.62 -19.32 -5.50
C THR A 397 24.51 -19.43 -6.73
N ILE A 398 25.81 -19.63 -6.51
CA ILE A 398 26.80 -19.89 -7.57
C ILE A 398 27.14 -21.38 -7.52
N PHE A 399 26.72 -22.14 -8.53
CA PHE A 399 26.98 -23.58 -8.62
C PHE A 399 28.36 -23.89 -9.20
N ASN A 400 28.81 -23.10 -10.16
CA ASN A 400 30.12 -23.22 -10.77
C ASN A 400 30.68 -21.81 -11.06
N ARG A 401 31.90 -21.53 -10.60
CA ARG A 401 32.57 -20.24 -10.82
C ARG A 401 32.98 -20.03 -12.27
N TYR A 402 33.21 -21.11 -13.01
CA TYR A 402 33.66 -21.06 -14.39
C TYR A 402 33.09 -22.21 -15.22
N ALA A 403 32.41 -21.85 -16.30
CA ALA A 403 31.96 -22.81 -17.30
C ALA A 403 32.36 -22.33 -18.70
N LYS A 404 32.97 -23.21 -19.48
CA LYS A 404 33.33 -22.97 -20.88
C LYS A 404 32.86 -24.11 -21.75
N ARG A 405 32.24 -23.72 -22.87
CA ARG A 405 31.79 -24.63 -23.91
C ARG A 405 32.97 -25.46 -24.42
N ASN A 406 32.74 -26.76 -24.59
CA ASN A 406 33.68 -27.78 -25.02
C ASN A 406 34.84 -28.09 -24.06
N GLU A 407 34.89 -27.47 -22.87
CA GLU A 407 35.99 -27.65 -21.92
C GLU A 407 35.50 -28.11 -20.55
N THR A 408 34.49 -27.44 -19.99
CA THR A 408 33.98 -27.78 -18.65
C THR A 408 33.19 -29.08 -18.67
N LYS A 409 33.53 -30.01 -17.77
CA LYS A 409 32.72 -31.20 -17.48
C LYS A 409 31.56 -30.83 -16.55
N ILE A 410 30.36 -31.26 -16.89
CA ILE A 410 29.12 -31.10 -16.11
C ILE A 410 28.69 -32.44 -15.49
N ARG A 411 27.58 -32.46 -14.75
CA ARG A 411 27.05 -33.64 -14.06
C ARG A 411 27.08 -34.91 -14.92
N GLY A 412 27.60 -36.00 -14.33
CA GLY A 412 27.84 -37.27 -15.02
C GLY A 412 29.04 -37.27 -15.97
N GLY A 413 29.98 -36.31 -15.83
CA GLY A 413 31.22 -36.24 -16.61
C GLY A 413 31.05 -35.76 -18.05
N LYS A 414 29.84 -35.32 -18.44
CA LYS A 414 29.53 -34.87 -19.81
C LYS A 414 30.23 -33.55 -20.12
N ILE A 415 30.62 -33.33 -21.38
CA ILE A 415 31.23 -32.06 -21.79
C ILE A 415 30.13 -31.00 -22.02
N CYS A 416 30.28 -29.80 -21.44
CA CYS A 416 29.40 -28.67 -21.68
C CYS A 416 29.40 -28.28 -23.17
N LYS A 417 28.23 -28.31 -23.85
CA LYS A 417 28.13 -27.94 -25.27
C LYS A 417 27.48 -26.58 -25.52
N LYS A 418 26.72 -26.06 -24.57
CA LYS A 418 26.01 -24.77 -24.67
C LYS A 418 25.78 -24.22 -23.27
N ILE A 419 25.82 -22.90 -23.15
CA ILE A 419 25.47 -22.16 -21.94
C ILE A 419 24.24 -21.31 -22.30
N ILE A 420 23.18 -21.41 -21.50
CA ILE A 420 21.90 -20.72 -21.72
C ILE A 420 21.54 -20.01 -20.42
N GLY A 421 21.16 -18.74 -20.51
CA GLY A 421 20.53 -18.01 -19.41
C GLY A 421 19.01 -18.09 -19.56
N ASN A 422 18.33 -18.57 -18.52
CA ASN A 422 16.87 -18.57 -18.43
C ASN A 422 16.44 -17.62 -17.32
N ASP A 423 15.39 -16.85 -17.56
CA ASP A 423 14.79 -15.95 -16.57
C ASP A 423 13.29 -16.22 -16.46
N ALA A 424 12.79 -16.26 -15.23
CA ALA A 424 11.38 -16.51 -14.97
C ALA A 424 10.57 -15.22 -15.17
N ASN A 425 9.67 -15.23 -16.14
CA ASN A 425 8.75 -14.12 -16.39
C ASN A 425 7.86 -13.86 -15.16
N ALA A 426 8.15 -12.78 -14.43
CA ALA A 426 7.35 -12.31 -13.30
C ALA A 426 7.20 -13.32 -12.15
N LEU A 427 8.29 -14.00 -11.77
CA LEU A 427 8.29 -15.05 -10.74
C LEU A 427 7.44 -14.76 -9.49
N TYR A 428 7.67 -13.62 -8.82
CA TYR A 428 6.94 -13.26 -7.60
C TYR A 428 5.46 -12.97 -7.86
N LEU A 429 5.14 -12.37 -9.01
CA LEU A 429 3.75 -12.10 -9.39
C LEU A 429 3.01 -13.41 -9.68
N TRP A 430 3.67 -14.38 -10.31
CA TRP A 430 3.13 -15.72 -10.50
C TRP A 430 2.88 -16.40 -9.15
N ALA A 431 3.85 -16.37 -8.24
CA ALA A 431 3.71 -16.92 -6.89
C ALA A 431 2.51 -16.31 -6.15
N LEU A 432 2.35 -14.99 -6.21
CA LEU A 432 1.23 -14.26 -5.62
C LEU A 432 -0.14 -14.71 -6.16
N GLY A 433 -0.21 -15.16 -7.42
CA GLY A 433 -1.43 -15.66 -8.05
C GLY A 433 -1.83 -17.09 -7.69
N ASN A 434 -1.03 -17.80 -6.89
CA ASN A 434 -1.32 -19.15 -6.41
C ASN A 434 -2.14 -19.12 -5.11
N GLU A 435 -2.28 -20.27 -4.46
CA GLU A 435 -2.92 -20.39 -3.15
C GLU A 435 -2.20 -19.52 -2.12
N MET A 436 -2.94 -18.64 -1.44
CA MET A 436 -2.42 -17.72 -0.43
C MET A 436 -3.11 -17.95 0.91
N PRO A 437 -2.41 -17.73 2.04
CA PRO A 437 -3.04 -17.74 3.36
C PRO A 437 -4.05 -16.61 3.48
N CYS A 438 -5.32 -16.99 3.57
CA CYS A 438 -6.47 -16.10 3.69
C CYS A 438 -7.20 -16.33 5.01
N GLY A 439 -8.06 -15.39 5.37
CA GLY A 439 -8.68 -15.33 6.69
C GLY A 439 -7.73 -14.80 7.76
N ARG A 440 -8.26 -14.73 8.97
CA ARG A 440 -7.46 -14.45 10.17
C ARG A 440 -6.65 -15.69 10.52
N LEU A 441 -5.38 -15.50 10.80
CA LEU A 441 -4.47 -16.60 11.10
C LEU A 441 -4.66 -17.01 12.56
N THR A 442 -4.76 -18.31 12.81
CA THR A 442 -4.82 -18.87 14.16
C THR A 442 -3.63 -19.81 14.38
N THR A 443 -3.36 -20.15 15.63
CA THR A 443 -2.34 -21.13 15.98
C THR A 443 -3.03 -22.31 16.64
N ASP A 444 -2.78 -23.50 16.10
CA ASP A 444 -3.27 -24.77 16.61
C ASP A 444 -2.09 -25.57 17.16
N GLU A 445 -2.36 -26.42 18.16
CA GLU A 445 -1.38 -27.37 18.68
C GLU A 445 -1.10 -28.46 17.65
N GLU A 446 0.07 -29.11 17.76
CA GLU A 446 0.37 -30.28 16.94
C GLU A 446 -0.49 -31.48 17.35
N TYR A 447 -0.75 -32.37 16.40
CA TYR A 447 -1.51 -33.59 16.62
C TYR A 447 -1.05 -34.71 15.69
N ASP A 448 -1.29 -35.95 16.11
CA ASP A 448 -0.98 -37.13 15.31
C ASP A 448 -1.78 -37.12 13.99
N GLY A 449 -1.08 -37.27 12.86
CA GLY A 449 -1.70 -37.23 11.52
C GLY A 449 -1.70 -35.85 10.86
N ILE A 450 -1.19 -34.80 11.51
CA ILE A 450 -1.12 -33.45 10.92
C ILE A 450 -0.41 -33.42 9.55
N ILE A 451 0.62 -34.25 9.36
CA ILE A 451 1.35 -34.36 8.09
C ILE A 451 0.48 -34.98 7.00
N ASP A 452 -0.32 -35.99 7.33
CA ASP A 452 -1.22 -36.64 6.38
C ASP A 452 -2.38 -35.71 6.01
N ASP A 453 -2.86 -34.91 6.94
CA ASP A 453 -3.88 -33.89 6.67
C ASP A 453 -3.35 -32.77 5.77
N ILE A 454 -2.08 -32.38 5.90
CA ILE A 454 -1.41 -31.46 4.95
C ILE A 454 -1.29 -32.12 3.58
N LYS A 455 -0.84 -33.38 3.50
CA LYS A 455 -0.68 -34.11 2.23
C LYS A 455 -2.02 -34.27 1.50
N ALA A 456 -3.10 -34.50 2.25
CA ALA A 456 -4.45 -34.66 1.76
C ALA A 456 -5.21 -33.34 1.51
N ASP A 457 -4.54 -32.18 1.65
CA ASP A 457 -5.13 -30.84 1.50
C ASP A 457 -6.34 -30.58 2.42
N LYS A 458 -6.41 -31.25 3.58
CA LYS A 458 -7.47 -31.04 4.58
C LYS A 458 -7.22 -29.80 5.43
N ILE A 459 -5.95 -29.45 5.64
CA ILE A 459 -5.52 -28.24 6.36
C ILE A 459 -4.54 -27.44 5.51
N PHE A 460 -4.48 -26.13 5.74
CA PHE A 460 -3.61 -25.21 4.99
C PHE A 460 -3.02 -24.14 5.92
N GLY A 461 -1.80 -23.71 5.62
CA GLY A 461 -1.10 -22.74 6.46
C GLY A 461 0.39 -23.01 6.53
N PHE A 462 0.94 -23.04 7.75
CA PHE A 462 2.38 -23.16 7.98
C PHE A 462 2.67 -24.10 9.15
N LEU A 463 3.54 -25.09 8.92
CA LEU A 463 3.98 -26.03 9.94
C LEU A 463 5.34 -25.61 10.49
N GLU A 464 5.47 -25.54 11.81
CA GLU A 464 6.76 -25.44 12.48
C GLU A 464 7.31 -26.84 12.76
N CYS A 465 8.45 -27.18 12.17
CA CYS A 465 9.00 -28.53 12.22
C CYS A 465 10.52 -28.57 12.10
N ASP A 466 11.08 -29.72 12.45
CA ASP A 466 12.42 -30.13 12.07
C ASP A 466 12.33 -30.97 10.79
N ILE A 467 13.12 -30.63 9.79
CA ILE A 467 13.14 -31.29 8.48
C ILE A 467 14.57 -31.60 8.05
N ARG A 468 14.80 -32.74 7.40
CA ARG A 468 16.10 -33.13 6.87
C ARG A 468 16.04 -33.79 5.50
N THR A 469 17.13 -33.66 4.75
CA THR A 469 17.41 -34.41 3.53
C THR A 469 18.10 -35.72 3.92
N PRO A 470 17.50 -36.88 3.64
CA PRO A 470 18.10 -38.19 3.91
C PRO A 470 19.45 -38.38 3.20
N PRO A 471 20.36 -39.21 3.74
CA PRO A 471 21.69 -39.41 3.17
C PRO A 471 21.68 -39.79 1.68
N HIS A 472 20.78 -40.69 1.27
CA HIS A 472 20.68 -41.17 -0.11
C HIS A 472 20.22 -40.09 -1.11
N LEU A 473 19.65 -38.97 -0.63
CA LEU A 473 19.24 -37.84 -1.48
C LEU A 473 20.27 -36.70 -1.53
N LYS A 474 21.31 -36.73 -0.68
CA LYS A 474 22.29 -35.63 -0.61
C LYS A 474 23.03 -35.41 -1.93
N GLU A 475 23.41 -36.50 -2.62
CA GLU A 475 24.04 -36.40 -3.94
C GLU A 475 23.08 -35.83 -5.00
N SER A 476 21.78 -36.12 -4.89
CA SER A 476 20.77 -35.58 -5.80
C SER A 476 20.68 -34.05 -5.70
N PHE A 477 20.71 -33.55 -4.45
CA PHE A 477 20.58 -32.13 -4.10
C PHE A 477 21.93 -31.44 -3.84
N SER A 478 23.05 -32.02 -4.24
CA SER A 478 24.38 -31.47 -3.92
C SER A 478 24.64 -30.12 -4.57
N GLU A 479 24.05 -29.88 -5.74
CA GLU A 479 24.12 -28.59 -6.44
C GLU A 479 23.28 -27.53 -5.72
N MET A 480 22.07 -27.88 -5.30
CA MET A 480 21.14 -26.97 -4.62
C MET A 480 20.47 -27.69 -3.47
N THR A 481 21.07 -27.56 -2.29
CA THR A 481 20.48 -28.02 -1.03
C THR A 481 19.09 -27.41 -0.86
N PRO A 482 18.06 -28.20 -0.53
CA PRO A 482 16.69 -27.77 -0.77
C PRO A 482 16.10 -26.89 0.34
N ILE A 483 16.62 -26.98 1.57
CA ILE A 483 16.04 -26.27 2.72
C ILE A 483 16.75 -24.93 2.90
N PHE A 484 16.03 -23.82 2.69
CA PHE A 484 16.57 -22.48 2.86
C PHE A 484 16.33 -21.95 4.27
N LYS A 485 17.39 -21.49 4.94
CA LYS A 485 17.28 -20.90 6.28
C LYS A 485 18.25 -19.74 6.48
N ASN A 486 17.85 -18.79 7.33
CA ASN A 486 18.73 -17.70 7.75
C ASN A 486 19.50 -18.09 9.01
N THR A 487 20.82 -18.18 8.93
CA THR A 487 21.69 -18.45 10.08
C THR A 487 22.79 -17.41 10.21
N LEU A 488 23.42 -17.32 11.38
CA LEU A 488 24.66 -16.57 11.55
C LEU A 488 25.81 -17.35 10.92
N ILE A 489 26.55 -16.68 10.04
CA ILE A 489 27.76 -17.22 9.42
C ILE A 489 28.93 -16.41 9.97
N ASP A 490 29.81 -17.08 10.70
CA ASP A 490 31.09 -16.51 11.11
C ASP A 490 32.06 -16.57 9.93
N CYS A 491 32.34 -15.41 9.34
CA CYS A 491 33.26 -15.30 8.20
C CYS A 491 34.75 -15.37 8.63
N SER A 492 35.03 -15.51 9.92
CA SER A 492 36.37 -15.68 10.50
C SER A 492 36.65 -17.11 10.96
N ASP A 493 35.70 -18.02 10.82
CA ASP A 493 35.91 -19.44 11.09
C ASP A 493 36.09 -20.21 9.76
N GLU A 494 37.30 -20.73 9.56
CA GLU A 494 37.64 -21.54 8.39
C GLU A 494 36.72 -22.75 8.22
N ASN A 495 36.27 -23.37 9.32
CA ASN A 495 35.38 -24.54 9.27
C ASN A 495 33.99 -24.19 8.76
N VAL A 496 33.60 -22.90 8.83
CA VAL A 496 32.27 -22.43 8.43
C VAL A 496 32.25 -22.02 6.96
N ILE A 497 33.26 -21.27 6.49
CA ILE A 497 33.27 -20.73 5.12
C ILE A 497 34.22 -21.46 4.16
N GLY A 498 35.04 -22.38 4.68
CA GLY A 498 36.05 -23.11 3.94
C GLY A 498 37.32 -22.30 3.71
N GLN A 499 38.45 -23.00 3.59
CA GLN A 499 39.79 -22.44 3.44
C GLN A 499 39.89 -21.31 2.40
N HIS A 500 39.45 -21.55 1.16
CA HIS A 500 39.52 -20.56 0.09
C HIS A 500 38.84 -19.23 0.47
N MET A 501 37.63 -19.29 1.03
CA MET A 501 36.89 -18.08 1.39
C MET A 501 37.48 -17.42 2.63
N PHE A 502 38.03 -18.19 3.56
CA PHE A 502 38.75 -17.70 4.72
C PHE A 502 39.99 -16.90 4.31
N GLU A 503 40.87 -17.48 3.48
CA GLU A 503 42.05 -16.80 2.94
C GLU A 503 41.67 -15.53 2.14
N TYR A 504 40.64 -15.63 1.29
CA TYR A 504 40.13 -14.47 0.55
C TYR A 504 39.60 -13.37 1.49
N ASN A 505 38.92 -13.75 2.58
CA ASN A 505 38.44 -12.79 3.57
C ASN A 505 39.62 -12.12 4.28
N GLU A 506 40.59 -12.90 4.76
CA GLU A 506 41.79 -12.42 5.46
C GLU A 506 42.59 -11.40 4.62
N ALA A 507 42.73 -11.67 3.32
CA ALA A 507 43.41 -10.80 2.36
C ALA A 507 42.77 -9.40 2.24
N ARG A 508 41.48 -9.24 2.57
CA ARG A 508 40.77 -7.95 2.52
C ARG A 508 41.10 -7.02 3.69
N LYS A 509 41.89 -7.47 4.68
CA LYS A 509 42.36 -6.68 5.84
C LYS A 509 41.21 -5.90 6.51
N GLN A 510 41.24 -4.57 6.48
CA GLN A 510 40.24 -3.69 7.09
C GLN A 510 38.82 -3.87 6.49
N SER A 511 38.71 -4.45 5.29
CA SER A 511 37.45 -4.71 4.58
C SER A 511 36.99 -6.17 4.67
N ARG A 512 37.47 -6.92 5.68
CA ARG A 512 36.98 -8.27 6.02
C ARG A 512 35.48 -8.27 6.25
N ALA A 513 34.82 -9.28 5.70
CA ALA A 513 33.45 -9.62 6.06
C ALA A 513 33.42 -10.06 7.52
N LYS A 514 32.49 -9.48 8.28
CA LYS A 514 32.22 -9.84 9.67
C LYS A 514 31.12 -10.91 9.75
N THR A 515 30.98 -11.50 10.93
CA THR A 515 29.84 -12.36 11.25
C THR A 515 28.53 -11.66 10.91
N ALA A 516 27.69 -12.33 10.13
CA ALA A 516 26.46 -11.76 9.64
C ALA A 516 25.41 -12.84 9.44
N ARG A 517 24.14 -12.46 9.57
CA ARG A 517 23.02 -13.34 9.23
C ARG A 517 22.93 -13.46 7.71
N LYS A 518 22.98 -14.69 7.20
CA LYS A 518 22.94 -15.02 5.77
C LYS A 518 21.85 -16.05 5.50
N LEU A 519 21.20 -15.93 4.34
CA LEU A 519 20.38 -16.99 3.77
C LEU A 519 21.30 -18.04 3.17
N ILE A 520 21.14 -19.29 3.59
CA ILE A 520 21.89 -20.43 3.06
C ILE A 520 20.92 -21.51 2.59
N GLY A 521 21.38 -22.33 1.65
CA GLY A 521 20.80 -23.64 1.43
C GLY A 521 21.37 -24.63 2.46
N SER A 522 20.55 -25.58 2.91
CA SER A 522 20.91 -26.57 3.92
C SER A 522 20.25 -27.92 3.64
N TYR A 523 20.85 -28.98 4.15
CA TYR A 523 20.24 -30.31 4.19
C TYR A 523 19.31 -30.50 5.38
N PHE A 524 19.21 -29.53 6.30
CA PHE A 524 18.35 -29.64 7.46
C PHE A 524 17.84 -28.27 7.91
N GLY A 525 16.68 -28.24 8.54
CA GLY A 525 16.12 -27.09 9.24
C GLY A 525 15.60 -27.55 10.59
N GLU A 526 15.84 -26.74 11.63
CA GLU A 526 15.33 -27.00 12.98
C GLU A 526 14.40 -25.86 13.36
N LYS A 527 13.23 -26.20 13.92
CA LYS A 527 12.14 -25.26 14.26
C LYS A 527 11.87 -24.26 13.14
N ILE A 528 11.89 -24.74 11.90
CA ILE A 528 11.65 -23.91 10.72
C ILE A 528 10.14 -23.87 10.44
N LEU A 529 9.63 -22.69 10.11
CA LEU A 529 8.24 -22.51 9.72
C LEU A 529 8.12 -22.65 8.20
N ILE A 530 7.46 -23.71 7.73
CA ILE A 530 7.34 -24.04 6.32
C ILE A 530 5.89 -23.93 5.86
N TYR A 531 5.69 -23.20 4.77
CA TYR A 531 4.40 -23.09 4.09
C TYR A 531 3.94 -24.45 3.55
N ALA A 532 2.66 -24.79 3.77
CA ALA A 532 2.10 -26.12 3.50
C ALA A 532 2.38 -26.64 2.08
N SER A 533 2.22 -25.80 1.04
CA SER A 533 2.48 -26.22 -0.35
C SER A 533 3.96 -26.56 -0.61
N LEU A 534 4.89 -25.84 0.02
CA LEU A 534 6.32 -26.14 -0.06
C LEU A 534 6.66 -27.40 0.72
N LEU A 535 6.06 -27.59 1.90
CA LEU A 535 6.25 -28.78 2.71
C LEU A 535 5.76 -30.05 1.99
N LYS A 536 4.59 -29.97 1.35
CA LYS A 536 4.04 -31.06 0.53
C LYS A 536 4.99 -31.44 -0.61
N TRP A 537 5.60 -30.43 -1.26
CA TRP A 537 6.63 -30.66 -2.27
C TRP A 537 7.87 -31.35 -1.65
N TYR A 538 8.35 -30.90 -0.49
CA TYR A 538 9.49 -31.53 0.20
C TYR A 538 9.24 -33.00 0.55
N ILE A 539 8.07 -33.33 1.10
CA ILE A 539 7.72 -34.72 1.44
C ILE A 539 7.62 -35.58 0.18
N ALA A 540 7.01 -35.07 -0.89
CA ALA A 540 6.93 -35.78 -2.17
C ALA A 540 8.30 -36.05 -2.80
N HIS A 541 9.32 -35.27 -2.44
CA HIS A 541 10.71 -35.45 -2.87
C HIS A 541 11.57 -36.17 -1.82
N GLY A 542 10.95 -36.84 -0.86
CA GLY A 542 11.62 -37.73 0.10
C GLY A 542 12.30 -37.03 1.27
N MET A 543 12.01 -35.76 1.54
CA MET A 543 12.49 -35.11 2.77
C MET A 543 11.72 -35.63 3.98
N GLU A 544 12.44 -35.78 5.09
CA GLU A 544 11.90 -36.34 6.33
C GLU A 544 11.61 -35.23 7.34
N ILE A 545 10.39 -35.22 7.86
CA ILE A 545 10.05 -34.43 9.04
C ILE A 545 10.36 -35.29 10.26
N THR A 546 11.27 -34.81 11.11
CA THR A 546 11.69 -35.57 12.30
C THR A 546 10.96 -35.16 13.56
N LYS A 547 10.40 -33.95 13.59
CA LYS A 547 9.66 -33.41 14.73
C LYS A 547 8.75 -32.27 14.30
N THR A 548 7.59 -32.15 14.93
CA THR A 548 6.67 -31.02 14.78
C THR A 548 6.66 -30.18 16.07
N TYR A 549 6.13 -28.96 16.00
CA TYR A 549 6.01 -28.07 17.17
C TYR A 549 4.68 -27.31 17.24
N GLY A 550 4.00 -27.12 16.11
CA GLY A 550 2.72 -26.41 16.03
C GLY A 550 2.39 -25.95 14.62
N PHE A 551 1.18 -25.44 14.45
CA PHE A 551 0.63 -25.11 13.15
C PHE A 551 -0.01 -23.73 13.15
N ILE A 552 0.29 -22.92 12.14
CA ILE A 552 -0.42 -21.67 11.87
C ILE A 552 -1.46 -21.97 10.80
N ASN A 553 -2.72 -21.93 11.17
CA ASN A 553 -3.84 -22.29 10.31
C ASN A 553 -4.31 -21.09 9.48
N ALA A 554 -4.69 -21.35 8.24
CA ALA A 554 -5.18 -20.38 7.28
C ALA A 554 -6.16 -21.04 6.30
N ASN A 555 -7.03 -20.23 5.69
CA ASN A 555 -7.82 -20.67 4.55
C ASN A 555 -6.99 -20.58 3.27
N SER A 556 -7.17 -21.54 2.35
CA SER A 556 -6.49 -21.56 1.05
C SER A 556 -7.35 -20.90 -0.01
N HIS A 557 -6.94 -19.74 -0.52
CA HIS A 557 -7.58 -19.15 -1.70
C HIS A 557 -6.57 -18.43 -2.60
N LYS A 558 -6.87 -18.37 -3.90
CA LYS A 558 -6.13 -17.58 -4.90
C LYS A 558 -6.56 -16.10 -4.91
N ALA A 559 -6.49 -15.43 -3.76
CA ALA A 559 -7.04 -14.08 -3.57
C ALA A 559 -6.49 -13.05 -4.58
N PHE A 560 -5.21 -13.16 -4.95
CA PHE A 560 -4.54 -12.23 -5.86
C PHE A 560 -4.41 -12.75 -7.30
N ALA A 561 -5.00 -13.89 -7.66
CA ALA A 561 -4.99 -14.38 -9.05
C ALA A 561 -5.55 -13.36 -10.05
N PRO A 562 -6.65 -12.63 -9.75
CA PRO A 562 -7.13 -11.57 -10.65
C PRO A 562 -6.11 -10.45 -10.86
N PHE A 563 -5.38 -10.05 -9.81
CA PHE A 563 -4.33 -9.03 -9.90
C PHE A 563 -3.14 -9.50 -10.73
N MET A 564 -2.67 -10.74 -10.50
CA MET A 564 -1.63 -11.39 -11.31
C MET A 564 -2.02 -11.43 -12.78
N LYS A 565 -3.26 -11.82 -13.09
CA LYS A 565 -3.78 -11.86 -14.46
C LYS A 565 -3.82 -10.48 -15.08
N ALA A 566 -4.34 -9.47 -14.38
CA ALA A 566 -4.42 -8.10 -14.88
C ALA A 566 -3.04 -7.54 -15.26
N VAL A 567 -2.04 -7.69 -14.37
CA VAL A 567 -0.67 -7.24 -14.66
C VAL A 567 -0.06 -8.04 -15.81
N SER A 568 -0.22 -9.36 -15.82
CA SER A 568 0.35 -10.21 -16.88
C SER A 568 -0.28 -9.94 -18.25
N ASN A 569 -1.59 -9.71 -18.32
CA ASN A 569 -2.30 -9.36 -19.54
C ASN A 569 -1.83 -8.02 -20.09
N ALA A 570 -1.75 -6.98 -19.24
CA ALA A 570 -1.26 -5.67 -19.63
C ALA A 570 0.17 -5.73 -20.21
N ARG A 571 1.03 -6.58 -19.64
CA ARG A 571 2.38 -6.80 -20.17
C ARG A 571 2.38 -7.44 -21.56
N ARG A 572 1.62 -8.52 -21.75
CA ARG A 572 1.50 -9.19 -23.07
C ARG A 572 0.89 -8.27 -24.11
N GLU A 573 -0.08 -7.45 -23.74
CA GLU A 573 -0.66 -6.44 -24.62
C GLU A 573 0.37 -5.38 -25.04
N GLY A 574 1.24 -4.93 -24.15
CA GLY A 574 2.32 -3.99 -24.51
C GLY A 574 3.43 -4.60 -25.35
N ASP A 575 3.67 -5.91 -25.23
CA ASP A 575 4.59 -6.64 -26.12
C ASP A 575 4.02 -6.75 -27.55
N ALA A 576 2.69 -6.89 -27.67
CA ALA A 576 1.99 -6.96 -28.95
C ALA A 576 1.73 -5.58 -29.59
N ASP A 577 1.46 -4.55 -28.78
CA ASP A 577 1.10 -3.20 -29.22
C ASP A 577 2.01 -2.15 -28.57
N LYS A 578 2.87 -1.52 -29.39
CA LYS A 578 3.82 -0.49 -28.94
C LYS A 578 3.13 0.74 -28.34
N TYR A 579 1.88 1.05 -28.70
CA TYR A 579 1.13 2.15 -28.08
C TYR A 579 0.78 1.87 -26.61
N LYS A 580 0.71 0.58 -26.23
CA LYS A 580 0.46 0.12 -24.86
C LYS A 580 1.73 -0.16 -24.06
N ALA A 581 2.92 -0.02 -24.65
CA ALA A 581 4.19 -0.29 -23.98
C ALA A 581 4.36 0.52 -22.68
N MET A 582 3.91 1.78 -22.65
CA MET A 582 3.94 2.61 -21.44
C MET A 582 3.08 2.01 -20.32
N ILE A 583 1.86 1.56 -20.64
CA ILE A 583 0.93 0.95 -19.69
C ILE A 583 1.50 -0.39 -19.18
N ALA A 584 2.11 -1.19 -20.07
CA ALA A 584 2.75 -2.45 -19.71
C ALA A 584 3.90 -2.27 -18.70
N GLU A 585 4.81 -1.33 -18.96
CA GLU A 585 5.91 -1.04 -18.03
C GLU A 585 5.39 -0.47 -16.69
N MET A 586 4.34 0.36 -16.73
CA MET A 586 3.68 0.85 -15.52
C MET A 586 3.02 -0.27 -14.71
N MET A 587 2.31 -1.18 -15.34
CA MET A 587 1.66 -2.32 -14.68
C MET A 587 2.67 -3.32 -14.12
N LYS A 588 3.78 -3.57 -14.83
CA LYS A 588 4.91 -4.35 -14.34
C LYS A 588 5.48 -3.75 -13.06
N LEU A 589 5.64 -2.43 -13.03
CA LEU A 589 6.12 -1.69 -11.86
C LEU A 589 5.13 -1.81 -10.68
N VAL A 590 3.83 -1.70 -10.93
CA VAL A 590 2.77 -1.94 -9.92
C VAL A 590 2.83 -3.38 -9.39
N GLY A 591 2.89 -4.38 -10.26
CA GLY A 591 2.96 -5.80 -9.88
C GLY A 591 4.15 -6.11 -8.96
N ASN A 592 5.35 -5.66 -9.34
CA ASN A 592 6.55 -5.92 -8.54
C ASN A 592 6.56 -5.15 -7.20
N SER A 593 6.06 -3.91 -7.20
CA SER A 593 6.09 -3.07 -6.00
C SER A 593 5.10 -3.52 -4.94
N ALA A 594 3.94 -4.07 -5.33
CA ALA A 594 2.93 -4.60 -4.40
C ALA A 594 3.49 -5.75 -3.55
N PHE A 595 4.19 -6.70 -4.18
CA PHE A 595 4.84 -7.81 -3.48
C PHE A 595 5.84 -7.32 -2.43
N GLY A 596 6.77 -6.43 -2.82
CA GLY A 596 7.78 -5.90 -1.91
C GLY A 596 7.17 -5.14 -0.71
N ARG A 597 6.02 -4.48 -0.92
CA ARG A 597 5.29 -3.79 0.16
C ARG A 597 4.67 -4.78 1.15
N SER A 598 4.12 -5.89 0.68
CA SER A 598 3.47 -6.90 1.53
C SER A 598 4.43 -7.59 2.52
N GLY A 599 5.72 -7.71 2.16
CA GLY A 599 6.77 -8.27 3.02
C GLY A 599 7.50 -7.23 3.89
N MET A 600 6.98 -6.00 3.98
CA MET A 600 7.64 -4.91 4.71
C MET A 600 7.69 -5.17 6.22
N ASP A 601 8.84 -4.92 6.83
CA ASP A 601 9.01 -5.01 8.28
C ASP A 601 8.28 -3.85 8.98
N MET A 602 7.10 -4.17 9.53
CA MET A 602 6.26 -3.21 10.24
C MET A 602 6.87 -2.74 11.56
N SER A 603 7.90 -3.40 12.11
CA SER A 603 8.54 -2.92 13.35
C SER A 603 9.48 -1.72 13.14
N LYS A 604 9.70 -1.32 11.89
CA LYS A 604 10.56 -0.18 11.50
C LYS A 604 9.74 1.05 11.09
N HIS A 605 8.42 1.00 11.26
CA HIS A 605 7.43 2.00 10.87
C HIS A 605 6.47 2.25 12.01
#